data_AF-A0A0W1RV92-F1
#
_entry.id   AF-A0A0W1RV92-F1
#
_cell.length_a   1.000
_cell.length_b   1.000
_cell.length_c   1.000
_cell.angle_alpha   90.00
_cell.angle_beta   90.00
_cell.angle_gamma   90.00
#
_symmetry.space_group_name_H-M   'P 1'
#
loop_
_entity.id
_entity.type
_entity.pdbx_description
1 polymer ?
#
loop_
_entity_poly.entity_id
_entity_poly.type
_entity_poly.pdbx_seq_one_letter_code
_entity_poly.pdbx_strand_id
1 'polypeptide(L)'
;MHTDGLTDDHDDDSHADSDHGKKGPGYHGGSVSRGGGHAGSGSQHLVDSVFRGKGRDNLDTMQGGSAGKGSLYGDLYVILREPDGSPDLDEFGRVQFVDAEGNVIPYQSDDPDDEGFGEVTDEAALQEVEFERLNVGRAPASVLAHALAEAERIIGLDADGVLERDAAGRLIIVDADGVSYTIDSPLENLSLYQEALESGEWTLADAAAFLGAASSKTKEITVDTVVYLNSILGINNPDDGYYDLSGFSYDRASRYPGTVTYLSDPDGDGVYTEVTLPIMDVVFESQDYSGSGADAFATAADDARAVIEFVHEPIH
;
A
#
# COMPACT_ATOMS: atom_id res chain seq x y z
N MET A 1 59.48 -43.54 -47.09
CA MET A 1 60.74 -43.14 -47.77
C MET A 1 60.38 -42.47 -49.08
N HIS A 2 60.85 -41.22 -49.25
CA HIS A 2 61.25 -40.52 -50.49
C HIS A 2 60.20 -40.33 -51.62
N THR A 3 59.73 -39.09 -51.88
CA THR A 3 60.35 -37.98 -52.71
C THR A 3 60.36 -38.33 -54.20
N ASP A 4 60.25 -37.44 -55.19
CA ASP A 4 59.86 -36.03 -55.39
C ASP A 4 59.94 -35.82 -56.92
N GLY A 5 59.30 -34.78 -57.46
CA GLY A 5 59.60 -34.29 -58.82
C GLY A 5 58.59 -33.29 -59.37
N LEU A 6 59.00 -32.02 -59.52
CA LEU A 6 58.29 -30.85 -60.06
C LEU A 6 58.22 -30.80 -61.61
N THR A 7 57.15 -30.18 -62.14
CA THR A 7 57.12 -29.39 -63.41
C THR A 7 55.96 -28.37 -63.44
N ASP A 8 56.28 -27.18 -63.99
CA ASP A 8 55.52 -26.19 -64.79
C ASP A 8 54.21 -25.49 -64.36
N ASP A 9 54.33 -24.15 -64.33
CA ASP A 9 53.49 -23.05 -64.87
C ASP A 9 51.97 -23.24 -65.08
N HIS A 10 51.17 -22.33 -64.51
CA HIS A 10 50.14 -21.50 -65.19
C HIS A 10 49.49 -20.50 -64.20
N ASP A 11 49.21 -19.28 -64.68
CA ASP A 11 48.39 -18.25 -64.04
C ASP A 11 46.92 -18.68 -63.91
N ASP A 12 46.28 -18.47 -62.76
CA ASP A 12 44.96 -17.82 -62.62
C ASP A 12 44.50 -17.73 -61.15
N ASP A 13 43.81 -16.63 -60.86
CA ASP A 13 42.80 -16.36 -59.81
C ASP A 13 42.79 -17.17 -58.50
N SER A 14 42.83 -16.45 -57.36
CA SER A 14 41.91 -16.78 -56.25
C SER A 14 41.75 -15.66 -55.22
N HIS A 15 40.48 -15.50 -54.84
CA HIS A 15 39.94 -14.78 -53.71
C HIS A 15 40.63 -15.11 -52.37
N ALA A 16 40.72 -14.11 -51.49
CA ALA A 16 40.64 -14.35 -50.05
C ALA A 16 40.00 -13.15 -49.34
N ASP A 17 38.89 -13.45 -48.66
CA ASP A 17 38.26 -12.67 -47.60
C ASP A 17 39.25 -12.23 -46.52
N SER A 18 39.03 -11.06 -45.91
CA SER A 18 38.54 -11.00 -44.52
C SER A 18 38.61 -9.59 -43.92
N ASP A 19 37.50 -9.28 -43.25
CA ASP A 19 37.42 -8.65 -41.94
C ASP A 19 37.13 -7.15 -41.78
N HIS A 20 36.09 -6.96 -40.97
CA HIS A 20 35.31 -5.83 -40.50
C HIS A 20 35.99 -4.43 -40.44
N GLY A 21 35.45 -3.54 -41.28
CA GLY A 21 35.68 -2.09 -41.24
C GLY A 21 35.01 -1.39 -40.05
N LYS A 22 35.85 -0.75 -39.23
CA LYS A 22 35.53 0.15 -38.13
C LYS A 22 34.76 1.39 -38.63
N LYS A 23 33.60 1.69 -38.05
CA LYS A 23 32.93 3.00 -38.16
C LYS A 23 33.23 3.85 -36.92
N GLY A 24 33.56 5.11 -37.17
CA GLY A 24 34.10 6.07 -36.20
C GLY A 24 33.10 6.58 -35.14
N PRO A 25 33.60 7.35 -34.17
CA PRO A 25 32.84 7.75 -32.99
C PRO A 25 31.97 8.99 -33.27
N GLY A 26 30.68 8.87 -32.97
CA GLY A 26 29.74 9.98 -32.84
C GLY A 26 29.80 10.56 -31.43
N TYR A 27 30.00 11.87 -31.35
CA TYR A 27 30.10 12.68 -30.14
C TYR A 27 28.70 13.21 -29.76
N HIS A 28 28.15 12.75 -28.64
CA HIS A 28 27.08 13.39 -27.85
C HIS A 28 27.37 12.97 -26.40
N GLY A 29 27.66 13.80 -25.40
CA GLY A 29 27.34 15.21 -25.20
C GLY A 29 26.23 15.34 -24.16
N GLY A 30 26.57 15.22 -22.87
CA GLY A 30 25.72 15.69 -21.76
C GLY A 30 25.29 14.62 -20.75
N SER A 31 26.19 14.27 -19.83
CA SER A 31 25.89 13.52 -18.60
C SER A 31 25.25 14.44 -17.57
N VAL A 32 24.08 14.06 -17.04
CA VAL A 32 23.62 14.52 -15.72
C VAL A 32 23.86 13.35 -14.78
N SER A 33 24.96 13.45 -14.04
CA SER A 33 25.33 12.49 -13.01
C SER A 33 24.42 12.71 -11.80
N ARG A 34 23.45 11.81 -11.58
CA ARG A 34 22.90 11.59 -10.23
C ARG A 34 23.58 10.35 -9.68
N GLY A 35 24.60 10.60 -8.85
CA GLY A 35 25.12 9.58 -7.96
C GLY A 35 24.06 9.26 -6.92
N GLY A 36 23.56 8.03 -6.94
CA GLY A 36 22.91 7.38 -5.82
C GLY A 36 23.86 6.30 -5.33
N GLY A 37 24.42 6.49 -4.14
CA GLY A 37 25.32 5.53 -3.52
C GLY A 37 24.60 4.23 -3.22
N HIS A 38 25.32 3.12 -3.39
CA HIS A 38 24.91 1.82 -2.91
C HIS A 38 24.64 1.85 -1.40
N ALA A 39 23.40 1.61 -1.05
CA ALA A 39 22.91 1.10 0.22
C ALA A 39 21.66 0.27 -0.15
N GLY A 40 21.38 -0.93 0.31
CA GLY A 40 22.12 -1.90 1.10
C GLY A 40 21.34 -3.21 0.92
N SER A 41 22.04 -4.34 0.77
CA SER A 41 21.45 -5.67 0.53
C SER A 41 20.47 -6.16 1.63
N GLY A 42 20.27 -5.39 2.72
CA GLY A 42 19.41 -5.73 3.84
C GLY A 42 17.94 -5.35 3.66
N SER A 43 17.61 -4.28 2.93
CA SER A 43 16.21 -3.82 2.77
C SER A 43 15.38 -4.76 1.88
N GLN A 44 16.03 -5.40 0.91
CA GLN A 44 15.38 -6.36 0.02
C GLN A 44 14.92 -7.63 0.75
N HIS A 45 15.66 -8.08 1.77
CA HIS A 45 15.29 -9.25 2.58
C HIS A 45 14.03 -8.99 3.41
N LEU A 46 13.84 -7.76 3.90
CA LEU A 46 12.74 -7.40 4.79
C LEU A 46 11.40 -7.42 4.07
N VAL A 47 11.33 -6.81 2.88
CA VAL A 47 10.12 -6.89 2.05
C VAL A 47 9.90 -8.31 1.54
N ASP A 48 10.95 -9.03 1.14
CA ASP A 48 10.83 -10.40 0.61
C ASP A 48 10.38 -11.44 1.64
N SER A 49 10.81 -11.31 2.90
CA SER A 49 10.48 -12.27 3.98
C SER A 49 8.99 -12.28 4.33
N VAL A 50 8.34 -11.12 4.23
CA VAL A 50 6.92 -10.94 4.50
C VAL A 50 6.03 -11.57 3.40
N PHE A 51 6.57 -11.74 2.18
CA PHE A 51 5.82 -12.26 1.02
C PHE A 51 6.22 -13.69 0.60
N ARG A 52 7.14 -14.37 1.29
CA ARG A 52 7.60 -15.72 0.89
C ARG A 52 7.16 -16.85 1.83
N GLY A 53 6.44 -17.80 1.24
CA GLY A 53 6.56 -19.21 1.62
C GLY A 53 7.59 -19.91 0.72
N LYS A 54 8.45 -20.75 1.29
CA LYS A 54 9.51 -21.59 0.67
C LYS A 54 9.63 -21.49 -0.88
N GLY A 55 10.63 -20.75 -1.34
CA GLY A 55 11.02 -20.69 -2.75
C GLY A 55 12.21 -19.77 -3.00
N ARG A 56 13.41 -20.31 -2.88
CA ARG A 56 14.67 -19.62 -3.25
C ARG A 56 14.73 -19.49 -4.78
N ASP A 57 14.32 -18.35 -5.34
CA ASP A 57 14.67 -17.98 -6.72
C ASP A 57 15.10 -16.51 -6.80
N ASN A 58 16.22 -16.31 -7.48
CA ASN A 58 17.09 -15.13 -7.42
C ASN A 58 16.46 -13.85 -7.99
N LEU A 59 16.74 -12.73 -7.30
CA LEU A 59 16.33 -11.35 -7.57
C LEU A 59 16.85 -10.75 -8.90
N ASP A 60 17.69 -11.47 -9.65
CA ASP A 60 18.30 -10.97 -10.90
C ASP A 60 17.33 -10.95 -12.10
N THR A 61 16.05 -11.28 -11.89
CA THR A 61 15.02 -11.34 -12.96
C THR A 61 13.97 -10.23 -12.84
N MET A 62 14.30 -9.11 -12.21
CA MET A 62 13.43 -7.91 -12.17
C MET A 62 13.33 -7.17 -13.52
N GLN A 63 14.09 -7.57 -14.54
CA GLN A 63 14.00 -7.01 -15.87
C GLN A 63 13.53 -8.05 -16.90
N GLY A 64 12.23 -8.28 -16.92
CA GLY A 64 11.54 -8.83 -18.08
C GLY A 64 11.37 -10.35 -18.06
N GLY A 65 10.17 -10.79 -17.71
CA GLY A 65 9.68 -12.09 -18.13
C GLY A 65 8.96 -12.87 -17.05
N SER A 66 7.63 -12.75 -17.01
CA SER A 66 6.70 -13.85 -16.76
C SER A 66 7.01 -14.83 -15.62
N ALA A 67 7.50 -14.35 -14.47
CA ALA A 67 7.37 -15.07 -13.20
C ALA A 67 6.02 -14.67 -12.60
N GLY A 68 5.19 -15.66 -12.27
CA GLY A 68 3.79 -15.48 -11.97
C GLY A 68 3.57 -14.46 -10.85
N LYS A 69 2.73 -13.46 -11.14
CA LYS A 69 2.21 -12.50 -10.16
C LYS A 69 1.54 -13.15 -8.94
N GLY A 70 1.44 -14.49 -8.86
CA GLY A 70 0.81 -15.22 -7.77
C GLY A 70 1.70 -15.57 -6.57
N SER A 71 3.04 -15.46 -6.66
CA SER A 71 3.93 -15.72 -5.51
C SER A 71 4.18 -14.50 -4.62
N LEU A 72 3.86 -13.30 -5.10
CA LEU A 72 3.94 -12.05 -4.33
C LEU A 72 2.66 -11.78 -3.50
N TYR A 73 1.63 -12.61 -3.68
CA TYR A 73 0.33 -12.50 -3.00
C TYR A 73 -0.02 -13.82 -2.30
N GLY A 74 0.92 -14.39 -1.54
CA GLY A 74 0.59 -15.42 -0.56
C GLY A 74 -0.37 -14.89 0.52
N ASP A 75 -0.88 -15.79 1.35
CA ASP A 75 -1.74 -15.41 2.48
C ASP A 75 -0.97 -14.42 3.37
N LEU A 76 -1.57 -13.24 3.59
CA LEU A 76 -0.99 -12.18 4.40
C LEU A 76 -1.48 -12.37 5.82
N TYR A 77 -0.55 -12.48 6.77
CA TYR A 77 -0.87 -12.70 8.17
C TYR A 77 -0.51 -11.47 9.01
N VAL A 78 -1.19 -11.32 10.14
CA VAL A 78 -0.89 -10.29 11.15
C VAL A 78 0.48 -10.61 11.76
N ILE A 79 1.35 -9.60 11.81
CA ILE A 79 2.70 -9.70 12.37
C ILE A 79 2.95 -8.63 13.41
N LEU A 80 3.95 -8.85 14.26
CA LEU A 80 4.44 -7.83 15.19
C LEU A 80 5.14 -6.71 14.40
N ARG A 81 4.82 -5.46 14.73
CA ARG A 81 5.30 -4.27 14.02
C ARG A 81 5.89 -3.24 14.98
N GLU A 82 6.88 -2.54 14.48
CA GLU A 82 7.44 -1.33 15.07
C GLU A 82 6.48 -0.13 14.89
N PRO A 83 6.66 0.97 15.65
CA PRO A 83 5.80 2.15 15.55
C PRO A 83 5.76 2.82 14.17
N ASP A 84 6.76 2.59 13.32
CA ASP A 84 6.80 3.08 11.94
C ASP A 84 6.02 2.19 10.95
N GLY A 85 5.56 1.01 11.41
CA GLY A 85 4.84 0.02 10.61
C GLY A 85 5.73 -1.08 10.03
N SER A 86 7.05 -0.99 10.17
CA SER A 86 7.98 -2.05 9.75
C SER A 86 7.85 -3.30 10.65
N PRO A 87 8.21 -4.50 10.18
CA PRO A 87 8.19 -5.70 11.01
C PRO A 87 9.18 -5.60 12.18
N ASP A 88 8.73 -5.95 13.39
CA ASP A 88 9.63 -6.22 14.52
C ASP A 88 10.18 -7.65 14.35
N LEU A 89 11.49 -7.77 14.14
CA LEU A 89 12.15 -9.03 13.83
C LEU A 89 12.67 -9.70 15.10
N ASP A 90 12.64 -11.03 15.12
CA ASP A 90 13.24 -11.80 16.21
C ASP A 90 14.78 -11.72 16.21
N GLU A 91 15.41 -12.38 17.19
CA GLU A 91 16.89 -12.41 17.32
C GLU A 91 17.61 -13.05 16.13
N PHE A 92 16.87 -13.77 15.27
CA PHE A 92 17.35 -14.42 14.06
C PHE A 92 17.05 -13.63 12.78
N GLY A 93 16.36 -12.49 12.90
CA GLY A 93 15.98 -11.64 11.77
C GLY A 93 14.71 -12.08 11.05
N ARG A 94 13.88 -12.92 11.67
CA ARG A 94 12.63 -13.43 11.11
C ARG A 94 11.44 -12.57 11.53
N VAL A 95 10.42 -12.50 10.67
CA VAL A 95 9.13 -11.87 11.00
C VAL A 95 8.43 -12.64 12.11
N GLN A 96 7.71 -11.94 12.99
CA GLN A 96 7.03 -12.54 14.13
C GLN A 96 5.51 -12.50 13.92
N PHE A 97 4.86 -13.66 13.82
CA PHE A 97 3.40 -13.75 13.68
C PHE A 97 2.72 -13.60 15.05
N VAL A 98 1.51 -13.05 15.07
CA VAL A 98 0.75 -12.84 16.32
C VAL A 98 -0.64 -13.48 16.29
N ASP A 99 -1.05 -14.01 17.45
CA ASP A 99 -2.39 -14.54 17.69
C ASP A 99 -3.43 -13.42 17.91
N ALA A 100 -4.71 -13.79 18.01
CA ALA A 100 -5.83 -12.87 18.16
C ALA A 100 -5.76 -11.99 19.43
N GLU A 101 -4.96 -12.40 20.41
CA GLU A 101 -4.70 -11.65 21.64
C GLU A 101 -3.44 -10.78 21.54
N GLY A 102 -2.74 -10.78 20.40
CA GLY A 102 -1.53 -10.02 20.14
C GLY A 102 -0.25 -10.67 20.69
N ASN A 103 -0.28 -11.96 21.08
CA ASN A 103 0.92 -12.66 21.53
C ASN A 103 1.69 -13.23 20.33
N VAL A 104 3.02 -13.17 20.39
CA VAL A 104 3.89 -13.77 19.37
C VAL A 104 3.74 -15.30 19.39
N ILE A 105 3.49 -15.87 18.21
CA ILE A 105 3.45 -17.31 17.99
C ILE A 105 4.89 -17.79 17.73
N PRO A 106 5.46 -18.66 18.60
CA PRO A 106 6.84 -19.11 18.42
C PRO A 106 7.02 -19.96 17.16
N TYR A 107 8.21 -19.90 16.56
CA TYR A 107 8.64 -20.85 15.53
C TYR A 107 8.88 -22.26 16.11
N GLN A 108 8.70 -23.30 15.30
CA GLN A 108 8.94 -24.69 15.67
C GLN A 108 10.43 -25.01 15.88
N SER A 109 11.30 -24.17 15.31
CA SER A 109 12.75 -24.38 15.19
C SER A 109 13.50 -23.07 15.44
N ASP A 110 14.70 -23.20 16.02
CA ASP A 110 15.67 -22.10 16.18
C ASP A 110 16.56 -21.94 14.93
N ASP A 111 16.32 -22.71 13.86
CA ASP A 111 17.01 -22.50 12.58
C ASP A 111 16.53 -21.17 11.96
N PRO A 112 17.44 -20.20 11.71
CA PRO A 112 17.08 -18.93 11.08
C PRO A 112 16.49 -19.12 9.67
N ASP A 113 16.79 -20.24 8.99
CA ASP A 113 16.24 -20.55 7.65
C ASP A 113 14.80 -21.12 7.72
N ASP A 114 14.32 -21.53 8.90
CA ASP A 114 12.95 -22.00 9.12
C ASP A 114 12.06 -20.77 9.42
N GLU A 115 11.77 -20.02 8.36
CA GLU A 115 10.93 -18.80 8.38
C GLU A 115 9.57 -18.99 7.68
N GLY A 116 8.60 -18.16 8.06
CA GLY A 116 7.27 -18.10 7.43
C GLY A 116 6.16 -18.84 8.18
N PHE A 117 4.93 -18.65 7.72
CA PHE A 117 3.71 -19.06 8.45
C PHE A 117 3.61 -20.57 8.68
N GLY A 118 4.20 -21.41 7.82
CA GLY A 118 4.18 -22.87 7.97
C GLY A 118 5.20 -23.44 8.95
N GLU A 119 6.07 -22.59 9.50
CA GLU A 119 7.14 -23.00 10.42
C GLU A 119 6.81 -22.58 11.88
N VAL A 120 5.60 -22.09 12.15
CA VAL A 120 5.13 -21.68 13.49
C VAL A 120 4.55 -22.84 14.30
N THR A 121 4.61 -22.76 15.62
CA THR A 121 4.16 -23.81 16.55
C THR A 121 2.65 -24.04 16.54
N ASP A 122 1.85 -23.02 16.21
CA ASP A 122 0.40 -23.10 16.10
C ASP A 122 -0.11 -22.33 14.88
N GLU A 123 -0.20 -23.02 13.74
CA GLU A 123 -0.72 -22.45 12.49
C GLU A 123 -2.20 -22.06 12.61
N ALA A 124 -2.97 -22.68 13.52
CA ALA A 124 -4.40 -22.38 13.67
C ALA A 124 -4.66 -21.08 14.44
N ALA A 125 -3.65 -20.55 15.14
CA ALA A 125 -3.70 -19.25 15.82
C ALA A 125 -3.37 -18.07 14.89
N LEU A 126 -2.89 -18.34 13.66
CA LEU A 126 -2.58 -17.32 12.68
C LEU A 126 -3.83 -16.54 12.27
N GLN A 127 -3.66 -15.23 12.07
CA GLN A 127 -4.72 -14.33 11.65
C GLN A 127 -4.46 -13.83 10.24
N GLU A 128 -5.37 -14.12 9.31
CA GLU A 128 -5.30 -13.59 7.96
C GLU A 128 -5.73 -12.13 7.90
N VAL A 129 -5.03 -11.36 7.08
CA VAL A 129 -5.39 -9.98 6.77
C VAL A 129 -6.33 -9.96 5.58
N GLU A 130 -7.52 -9.43 5.82
CA GLU A 130 -8.57 -9.34 4.81
C GLU A 130 -8.75 -7.90 4.33
N PHE A 131 -8.66 -7.70 3.01
CA PHE A 131 -8.74 -6.38 2.39
C PHE A 131 -10.15 -6.03 1.91
N GLU A 132 -11.08 -6.99 1.82
CA GLU A 132 -12.40 -6.82 1.21
C GLU A 132 -12.36 -5.97 -0.09
N ARG A 133 -12.87 -4.73 -0.05
CA ARG A 133 -12.89 -3.79 -1.18
C ARG A 133 -11.50 -3.26 -1.56
N LEU A 134 -10.58 -3.15 -0.61
CA LEU A 134 -9.21 -2.69 -0.82
C LEU A 134 -8.39 -3.68 -1.66
N ASN A 135 -8.87 -4.90 -1.88
CA ASN A 135 -8.30 -5.82 -2.87
C ASN A 135 -8.22 -5.20 -4.27
N VAL A 136 -9.03 -4.17 -4.56
CA VAL A 136 -8.95 -3.42 -5.81
C VAL A 136 -7.60 -2.72 -6.01
N GLY A 137 -6.80 -2.51 -4.96
CA GLY A 137 -5.41 -2.04 -5.08
C GLY A 137 -4.52 -2.97 -5.91
N ARG A 138 -4.90 -4.25 -6.06
CA ARG A 138 -4.21 -5.23 -6.93
C ARG A 138 -4.60 -5.10 -8.41
N ALA A 139 -5.54 -4.23 -8.74
CA ALA A 139 -5.95 -3.97 -10.12
C ALA A 139 -4.80 -3.34 -10.92
N PRO A 140 -4.85 -3.37 -12.27
CA PRO A 140 -3.87 -2.65 -13.08
C PRO A 140 -3.81 -1.16 -12.69
N ALA A 141 -2.60 -0.58 -12.64
CA ALA A 141 -2.38 0.82 -12.23
C ALA A 141 -3.25 1.84 -13.00
N SER A 142 -3.63 1.53 -14.24
CA SER A 142 -4.54 2.37 -15.03
C SER A 142 -5.91 2.55 -14.36
N VAL A 143 -6.38 1.60 -13.56
CA VAL A 143 -7.67 1.69 -12.86
C VAL A 143 -7.62 2.81 -11.82
N LEU A 144 -6.60 2.83 -10.96
CA LEU A 144 -6.43 3.88 -9.95
C LEU A 144 -6.07 5.22 -10.60
N ALA A 145 -5.26 5.23 -11.66
CA ALA A 145 -4.96 6.46 -12.39
C ALA A 145 -6.20 7.12 -13.01
N HIS A 146 -7.14 6.32 -13.55
CA HIS A 146 -8.40 6.84 -14.05
C HIS A 146 -9.31 7.36 -12.93
N ALA A 147 -9.34 6.69 -11.78
CA ALA A 147 -10.08 7.16 -10.61
C ALA A 147 -9.50 8.46 -10.05
N LEU A 148 -8.17 8.58 -9.99
CA LEU A 148 -7.49 9.80 -9.56
C LEU A 148 -7.84 10.97 -10.47
N ALA A 149 -7.76 10.78 -11.78
CA ALA A 149 -8.09 11.82 -12.75
C ALA A 149 -9.54 12.30 -12.63
N GLU A 150 -10.47 11.42 -12.26
CA GLU A 150 -11.86 11.81 -12.00
C GLU A 150 -12.00 12.56 -10.67
N ALA A 151 -11.33 12.10 -9.61
CA ALA A 151 -11.30 12.80 -8.32
C ALA A 151 -10.71 14.22 -8.46
N GLU A 152 -9.57 14.35 -9.14
CA GLU A 152 -8.94 15.65 -9.45
C GLU A 152 -9.84 16.55 -10.29
N ARG A 153 -10.58 15.98 -11.26
CA ARG A 153 -11.55 16.73 -12.05
C ARG A 153 -12.66 17.30 -11.17
N ILE A 154 -13.16 16.51 -10.22
CA ILE A 154 -14.19 16.95 -9.26
C ILE A 154 -13.60 18.03 -8.34
N ILE A 155 -12.42 17.81 -7.77
CA ILE A 155 -11.69 18.79 -6.94
C ILE A 155 -11.49 20.11 -7.72
N GLY A 156 -11.18 20.05 -9.00
CA GLY A 156 -11.01 21.22 -9.86
C GLY A 156 -12.29 22.02 -10.15
N LEU A 157 -13.47 21.53 -9.75
CA LEU A 157 -14.72 22.30 -9.81
C LEU A 157 -14.86 23.28 -8.63
N ASP A 158 -14.05 23.11 -7.60
CA ASP A 158 -14.11 23.91 -6.38
C ASP A 158 -13.98 25.40 -6.67
N ALA A 159 -14.96 26.19 -6.21
CA ALA A 159 -15.09 27.58 -6.61
C ALA A 159 -14.28 28.55 -5.74
N ASP A 160 -14.07 28.21 -4.47
CA ASP A 160 -13.43 29.09 -3.48
C ASP A 160 -11.99 28.68 -3.14
N GLY A 161 -11.54 27.52 -3.63
CA GLY A 161 -10.22 26.97 -3.37
C GLY A 161 -10.07 26.41 -1.95
N VAL A 162 -11.18 26.23 -1.23
CA VAL A 162 -11.23 25.74 0.14
C VAL A 162 -12.01 24.44 0.17
N LEU A 163 -11.27 23.33 0.17
CA LEU A 163 -11.87 22.01 0.24
C LEU A 163 -12.56 21.79 1.59
N GLU A 164 -13.87 21.60 1.55
CA GLU A 164 -14.66 21.21 2.71
C GLU A 164 -14.55 19.70 2.97
N ARG A 165 -14.86 19.29 4.20
CA ARG A 165 -14.86 17.90 4.60
C ARG A 165 -16.14 17.55 5.36
N ASP A 166 -16.65 16.35 5.12
CA ASP A 166 -17.71 15.78 5.96
C ASP A 166 -17.18 15.33 7.33
N ALA A 167 -18.08 14.82 8.17
CA ALA A 167 -17.72 14.35 9.51
C ALA A 167 -16.65 13.24 9.49
N ALA A 168 -16.60 12.40 8.46
CA ALA A 168 -15.60 11.35 8.30
C ALA A 168 -14.29 11.83 7.66
N GLY A 169 -14.26 13.05 7.11
CA GLY A 169 -13.12 13.60 6.40
C GLY A 169 -13.17 13.45 4.88
N ARG A 170 -14.25 12.92 4.30
CA ARG A 170 -14.41 12.88 2.83
C ARG A 170 -14.54 14.28 2.27
N LEU A 171 -13.97 14.49 1.10
CA LEU A 171 -14.00 15.78 0.42
C LEU A 171 -15.42 16.14 -0.03
N ILE A 172 -15.84 17.35 0.30
CA ILE A 172 -17.03 18.00 -0.23
C ILE A 172 -16.54 19.18 -1.07
N ILE A 173 -16.91 19.18 -2.35
CA ILE A 173 -16.58 20.22 -3.32
C ILE A 173 -17.83 21.02 -3.62
N VAL A 174 -17.74 22.34 -3.57
CA VAL A 174 -18.85 23.22 -3.93
C VAL A 174 -18.46 24.01 -5.17
N ASP A 175 -19.22 23.82 -6.25
CA ASP A 175 -18.94 24.50 -7.51
C ASP A 175 -19.41 25.97 -7.51
N ALA A 176 -19.13 26.69 -8.60
CA ALA A 176 -19.46 28.11 -8.73
C ALA A 176 -20.96 28.39 -8.76
N ASP A 177 -21.78 27.38 -9.06
CA ASP A 177 -23.24 27.45 -9.06
C ASP A 177 -23.84 27.06 -7.69
N GLY A 178 -23.00 26.68 -6.72
CA GLY A 178 -23.38 26.25 -5.37
C GLY A 178 -23.84 24.79 -5.30
N VAL A 179 -23.49 23.96 -6.28
CA VAL A 179 -23.77 22.52 -6.28
C VAL A 179 -22.68 21.79 -5.51
N SER A 180 -23.07 20.98 -4.53
CA SER A 180 -22.15 20.16 -3.74
C SER A 180 -21.93 18.79 -4.36
N TYR A 181 -20.67 18.37 -4.39
CA TYR A 181 -20.20 17.05 -4.81
C TYR A 181 -19.41 16.42 -3.67
N THR A 182 -19.72 15.19 -3.28
CA THR A 182 -18.92 14.44 -2.31
C THR A 182 -18.13 13.38 -3.05
N ILE A 183 -16.83 13.27 -2.77
CA ILE A 183 -16.01 12.17 -3.29
C ILE A 183 -16.29 10.94 -2.43
N ASP A 184 -17.28 10.16 -2.85
CA ASP A 184 -17.78 8.97 -2.13
C ASP A 184 -17.43 7.64 -2.81
N SER A 185 -16.81 7.70 -4.01
CA SER A 185 -16.34 6.52 -4.71
C SER A 185 -15.15 5.89 -3.97
N PRO A 186 -15.18 4.57 -3.71
CA PRO A 186 -14.07 3.88 -3.05
C PRO A 186 -12.78 3.93 -3.86
N LEU A 187 -12.90 3.86 -5.19
CA LEU A 187 -11.76 3.89 -6.09
C LEU A 187 -11.11 5.28 -6.12
N GLU A 188 -11.91 6.34 -6.13
CA GLU A 188 -11.41 7.72 -6.07
C GLU A 188 -10.69 7.96 -4.74
N ASN A 189 -11.30 7.54 -3.62
CA ASN A 189 -10.68 7.65 -2.31
C ASN A 189 -9.41 6.79 -2.19
N LEU A 190 -9.36 5.58 -2.74
CA LEU A 190 -8.14 4.76 -2.73
C LEU A 190 -7.03 5.41 -3.56
N SER A 191 -7.38 6.02 -4.70
CA SER A 191 -6.40 6.74 -5.51
C SER A 191 -5.89 8.02 -4.84
N LEU A 192 -6.76 8.75 -4.13
CA LEU A 192 -6.38 9.91 -3.32
C LEU A 192 -5.50 9.51 -2.14
N TYR A 193 -5.76 8.34 -1.52
CA TYR A 193 -4.89 7.77 -0.50
C TYR A 193 -3.48 7.51 -1.03
N GLN A 194 -3.36 6.86 -2.20
CA GLN A 194 -2.08 6.61 -2.84
C GLN A 194 -1.36 7.93 -3.15
N GLU A 195 -2.05 8.87 -3.79
CA GLU A 195 -1.51 10.19 -4.13
C GLU A 195 -1.04 10.95 -2.88
N ALA A 196 -1.83 10.93 -1.81
CA ALA A 196 -1.51 11.61 -0.55
C ALA A 196 -0.18 11.16 0.06
N LEU A 197 0.12 9.86 0.01
CA LEU A 197 1.37 9.32 0.53
C LEU A 197 2.54 9.50 -0.43
N GLU A 198 2.32 9.52 -1.74
CA GLU A 198 3.37 9.63 -2.76
C GLU A 198 3.83 11.08 -3.00
N SER A 199 2.91 12.04 -3.11
CA SER A 199 3.26 13.43 -3.42
C SER A 199 3.52 14.30 -2.20
N GLY A 200 2.95 13.93 -1.05
CA GLY A 200 3.00 14.73 0.18
C GLY A 200 2.24 16.05 0.09
N GLU A 201 1.38 16.23 -0.92
CA GLU A 201 0.51 17.41 -1.05
C GLU A 201 -0.63 17.41 -0.02
N TRP A 202 -0.96 16.23 0.50
CA TRP A 202 -2.01 16.00 1.48
C TRP A 202 -1.42 15.71 2.87
N THR A 203 -2.18 15.99 3.91
CA THR A 203 -1.76 15.60 5.26
C THR A 203 -1.98 14.10 5.48
N LEU A 204 -1.25 13.50 6.42
CA LEU A 204 -1.51 12.11 6.83
C LEU A 204 -2.91 11.91 7.42
N ALA A 205 -3.51 12.95 8.00
CA ALA A 205 -4.89 12.89 8.46
C ALA A 205 -5.89 12.82 7.28
N ASP A 206 -5.57 13.46 6.16
CA ASP A 206 -6.35 13.34 4.92
C ASP A 206 -6.17 11.94 4.31
N ALA A 207 -4.93 11.44 4.26
CA ALA A 207 -4.64 10.09 3.81
C ALA A 207 -5.43 9.04 4.62
N ALA A 208 -5.43 9.13 5.95
CA ALA A 208 -6.21 8.24 6.80
C ALA A 208 -7.72 8.29 6.48
N ALA A 209 -8.28 9.48 6.28
CA ALA A 209 -9.68 9.64 5.89
C ALA A 209 -9.99 9.05 4.51
N PHE A 210 -9.09 9.24 3.53
CA PHE A 210 -9.20 8.64 2.20
C PHE A 210 -9.18 7.11 2.28
N LEU A 211 -8.30 6.53 3.10
CA LEU A 211 -8.26 5.09 3.32
C LEU A 211 -9.56 4.57 3.96
N GLY A 212 -10.06 5.27 4.99
CA GLY A 212 -11.35 4.95 5.62
C GLY A 212 -12.50 4.95 4.62
N ALA A 213 -12.55 5.95 3.73
CA ALA A 213 -13.58 6.05 2.69
C ALA A 213 -13.42 5.04 1.54
N ALA A 214 -12.19 4.62 1.24
CA ALA A 214 -11.89 3.56 0.27
C ALA A 214 -12.28 2.17 0.78
N SER A 215 -12.18 1.95 2.09
CA SER A 215 -12.39 0.67 2.73
C SER A 215 -13.84 0.17 2.67
N SER A 216 -14.06 -1.08 3.07
CA SER A 216 -15.41 -1.56 3.32
C SER A 216 -15.98 -0.98 4.59
N LYS A 217 -17.30 -0.94 4.71
CA LYS A 217 -17.95 -0.35 5.87
C LYS A 217 -17.80 -1.20 7.12
N THR A 218 -17.52 -2.49 7.02
CA THR A 218 -17.76 -3.45 8.12
C THR A 218 -16.49 -4.09 8.68
N LYS A 219 -15.39 -4.09 7.92
CA LYS A 219 -14.13 -4.69 8.33
C LYS A 219 -13.22 -3.62 8.91
N GLU A 220 -12.63 -3.91 10.07
CA GLU A 220 -11.68 -3.03 10.72
C GLU A 220 -10.40 -2.85 9.89
N ILE A 221 -9.87 -1.62 9.88
CA ILE A 221 -8.58 -1.27 9.28
C ILE A 221 -7.48 -1.40 10.34
N THR A 222 -6.64 -2.42 10.23
CA THR A 222 -5.49 -2.64 11.12
C THR A 222 -4.20 -2.06 10.53
N VAL A 223 -3.13 -2.01 11.35
CA VAL A 223 -1.80 -1.62 10.87
C VAL A 223 -1.33 -2.52 9.74
N ASP A 224 -1.57 -3.82 9.83
CA ASP A 224 -1.25 -4.75 8.75
C ASP A 224 -2.02 -4.42 7.47
N THR A 225 -3.31 -4.09 7.55
CA THR A 225 -4.08 -3.63 6.37
C THR A 225 -3.41 -2.43 5.71
N VAL A 226 -3.01 -1.43 6.49
CA VAL A 226 -2.32 -0.22 5.99
C VAL A 226 -1.00 -0.58 5.32
N VAL A 227 -0.13 -1.30 6.04
CA VAL A 227 1.23 -1.56 5.58
C VAL A 227 1.25 -2.49 4.37
N TYR A 228 0.41 -3.53 4.36
CA TYR A 228 0.28 -4.40 3.20
C TYR A 228 -0.33 -3.69 2.00
N LEU A 229 -1.34 -2.84 2.21
CA LEU A 229 -1.90 -2.04 1.13
C LEU A 229 -0.84 -1.10 0.53
N ASN A 230 -0.01 -0.47 1.35
CA ASN A 230 1.10 0.37 0.88
C ASN A 230 2.08 -0.42 0.01
N SER A 231 2.40 -1.66 0.38
CA SER A 231 3.22 -2.53 -0.46
C SER A 231 2.53 -2.92 -1.77
N ILE A 232 1.21 -3.18 -1.74
CA ILE A 232 0.42 -3.50 -2.94
C ILE A 232 0.37 -2.32 -3.92
N LEU A 233 0.22 -1.10 -3.40
CA LEU A 233 0.15 0.13 -4.18
C LEU A 233 1.53 0.60 -4.68
N GLY A 234 2.62 0.03 -4.15
CA GLY A 234 4.00 0.42 -4.48
C GLY A 234 4.53 1.61 -3.70
N ILE A 235 3.83 2.01 -2.63
CA ILE A 235 4.22 3.09 -1.71
C ILE A 235 5.40 2.63 -0.85
N ASN A 236 5.31 1.42 -0.29
CA ASN A 236 6.49 0.76 0.27
C ASN A 236 7.32 0.21 -0.89
N ASN A 237 8.62 0.45 -0.88
CA ASN A 237 9.48 -0.01 -1.96
C ASN A 237 10.82 -0.57 -1.42
N PRO A 238 11.53 -1.41 -2.19
CA PRO A 238 12.77 -2.05 -1.71
C PRO A 238 13.94 -1.09 -1.46
N ASP A 239 13.93 0.09 -2.10
CA ASP A 239 15.00 1.09 -2.02
C ASP A 239 14.86 1.96 -0.76
N ASP A 240 13.64 2.36 -0.42
CA ASP A 240 13.29 3.27 0.67
C ASP A 240 12.71 2.55 1.90
N GLY A 241 12.30 1.29 1.76
CA GLY A 241 11.70 0.49 2.82
C GLY A 241 10.20 0.74 3.01
N TYR A 242 9.74 0.64 4.27
CA TYR A 242 8.37 0.91 4.66
C TYR A 242 8.14 2.42 4.78
N TYR A 243 6.92 2.87 4.45
CA TYR A 243 6.53 4.26 4.64
C TYR A 243 6.54 4.63 6.13
N ASP A 244 7.35 5.62 6.50
CA ASP A 244 7.51 6.04 7.90
C ASP A 244 6.28 6.80 8.42
N LEU A 245 5.49 6.12 9.25
CA LEU A 245 4.33 6.71 9.93
C LEU A 245 4.64 7.20 11.35
N SER A 246 5.88 7.08 11.84
CA SER A 246 6.25 7.38 13.23
C SER A 246 5.95 8.82 13.66
N GLY A 247 5.96 9.76 12.71
CA GLY A 247 5.64 11.17 12.93
C GLY A 247 4.16 11.49 13.04
N PHE A 248 3.25 10.54 12.78
CA PHE A 248 1.82 10.75 12.88
C PHE A 248 1.35 10.68 14.33
N SER A 249 0.40 11.55 14.69
CA SER A 249 -0.25 11.55 16.01
C SER A 249 -1.75 11.74 15.83
N TYR A 250 -2.52 11.01 16.63
CA TYR A 250 -3.97 11.00 16.51
C TYR A 250 -4.62 11.11 17.88
N ASP A 251 -5.68 11.93 17.96
CA ASP A 251 -6.54 12.10 19.12
C ASP A 251 -7.99 12.12 18.63
N ARG A 252 -8.77 11.10 19.02
CA ARG A 252 -10.12 10.86 18.51
C ARG A 252 -11.08 11.95 18.92
N ALA A 253 -11.09 12.32 20.20
CA ALA A 253 -11.95 13.40 20.70
C ALA A 253 -11.68 14.74 20.00
N SER A 254 -10.41 15.07 19.73
CA SER A 254 -10.04 16.26 18.96
C SER A 254 -10.43 16.17 17.49
N ARG A 255 -10.41 14.96 16.90
CA ARG A 255 -10.80 14.75 15.50
C ARG A 255 -12.30 14.86 15.27
N TYR A 256 -13.12 14.42 16.23
CA TYR A 256 -14.59 14.35 16.12
C TYR A 256 -15.32 15.15 17.22
N PRO A 257 -15.15 16.48 17.28
CA PRO A 257 -15.82 17.32 18.28
C PRO A 257 -17.31 17.57 17.96
N GLY A 258 -17.78 17.11 16.79
CA GLY A 258 -19.09 17.42 16.23
C GLY A 258 -20.20 16.45 16.62
N THR A 259 -21.36 16.66 16.00
CA THR A 259 -22.56 15.83 16.14
C THR A 259 -22.94 15.21 14.80
N VAL A 260 -23.66 14.10 14.86
CA VAL A 260 -24.29 13.46 13.71
C VAL A 260 -25.79 13.36 13.92
N THR A 261 -26.56 13.45 12.83
CA THR A 261 -28.01 13.30 12.84
C THR A 261 -28.40 11.98 12.18
N TYR A 262 -29.25 11.20 12.84
CA TYR A 262 -29.75 9.91 12.36
C TYR A 262 -31.22 9.70 12.73
N LEU A 263 -31.84 8.67 12.16
CA LEU A 263 -33.21 8.27 12.45
C LEU A 263 -33.20 7.13 13.48
N SER A 264 -34.00 7.27 14.54
CA SER A 264 -34.19 6.23 15.56
C SER A 264 -35.66 5.82 15.67
N ASP A 265 -35.91 4.56 15.97
CA ASP A 265 -37.24 4.02 16.33
C ASP A 265 -37.27 3.68 17.84
N PRO A 266 -37.39 4.68 18.73
CA PRO A 266 -37.25 4.47 20.16
C PRO A 266 -38.34 3.56 20.76
N ASP A 267 -39.51 3.51 20.12
CA ASP A 267 -40.68 2.76 20.59
C ASP A 267 -40.80 1.38 19.90
N GLY A 268 -40.00 1.10 18.86
CA GLY A 268 -40.02 -0.14 18.09
C GLY A 268 -41.30 -0.33 17.29
N ASP A 269 -41.98 0.76 16.93
CA ASP A 269 -43.29 0.75 16.27
C ASP A 269 -43.22 1.10 14.77
N GLY A 270 -42.02 1.31 14.24
CA GLY A 270 -41.75 1.70 12.87
C GLY A 270 -41.88 3.21 12.61
N VAL A 271 -42.04 4.03 13.66
CA VAL A 271 -42.07 5.49 13.56
C VAL A 271 -40.69 6.06 13.88
N TYR A 272 -39.99 6.46 12.82
CA TYR A 272 -38.67 7.05 12.93
C TYR A 272 -38.71 8.51 13.38
N THR A 273 -37.83 8.87 14.31
CA THR A 273 -37.61 10.24 14.78
C THR A 273 -36.15 10.66 14.54
N GLU A 274 -35.96 11.92 14.16
CA GLU A 274 -34.63 12.48 13.95
C GLU A 274 -33.96 12.79 15.29
N VAL A 275 -32.75 12.28 15.48
CA VAL A 275 -31.94 12.44 16.68
C VAL A 275 -30.58 13.01 16.29
N THR A 276 -30.13 14.02 17.02
CA THR A 276 -28.80 14.63 16.86
C THR A 276 -28.00 14.46 18.13
N LEU A 277 -26.89 13.73 18.07
CA LEU A 277 -26.02 13.43 19.22
C LEU A 277 -24.54 13.56 18.86
N PRO A 278 -23.65 13.72 19.84
CA PRO A 278 -22.21 13.76 19.60
C PRO A 278 -21.71 12.50 18.89
N ILE A 279 -20.82 12.66 17.90
CA ILE A 279 -20.21 11.54 17.17
C ILE A 279 -19.52 10.59 18.15
N MET A 280 -18.79 11.15 19.12
CA MET A 280 -18.15 10.39 20.19
C MET A 280 -19.10 9.45 20.93
N ASP A 281 -20.35 9.84 21.16
CA ASP A 281 -21.29 9.05 21.94
C ASP A 281 -21.91 7.92 21.10
N VAL A 282 -22.30 8.21 19.87
CA VAL A 282 -23.08 7.27 19.05
C VAL A 282 -22.24 6.39 18.14
N VAL A 283 -21.07 6.86 17.68
CA VAL A 283 -20.16 6.08 16.83
C VAL A 283 -19.13 5.34 17.68
N PHE A 284 -18.61 6.00 18.71
CA PHE A 284 -17.48 5.48 19.49
C PHE A 284 -17.85 5.07 20.92
N GLU A 285 -19.13 5.09 21.29
CA GLU A 285 -19.61 4.72 22.64
C GLU A 285 -18.88 5.48 23.78
N SER A 286 -18.55 6.74 23.52
CA SER A 286 -17.73 7.62 24.36
C SER A 286 -16.32 7.08 24.68
N GLN A 287 -15.82 6.10 23.91
CA GLN A 287 -14.46 5.59 24.01
C GLN A 287 -13.49 6.53 23.29
N ASP A 288 -12.55 7.07 24.04
CA ASP A 288 -11.49 7.91 23.50
C ASP A 288 -10.27 7.10 23.07
N TYR A 289 -9.43 7.70 22.22
CA TYR A 289 -8.15 7.15 21.82
C TYR A 289 -7.15 8.28 21.55
N SER A 290 -5.93 8.10 22.04
CA SER A 290 -4.79 8.94 21.69
C SER A 290 -3.57 8.07 21.43
N GLY A 291 -2.87 8.29 20.32
CA GLY A 291 -1.72 7.49 19.93
C GLY A 291 -0.80 8.19 18.94
N SER A 292 0.27 7.50 18.57
CA SER A 292 1.18 7.93 17.50
C SER A 292 1.62 6.76 16.64
N GLY A 293 2.27 7.05 15.52
CA GLY A 293 2.82 6.04 14.63
C GLY A 293 1.78 5.36 13.74
N ALA A 294 2.14 4.18 13.26
CA ALA A 294 1.31 3.38 12.38
C ALA A 294 0.00 2.92 13.04
N ASP A 295 0.02 2.59 14.34
CA ASP A 295 -1.19 2.29 15.12
C ASP A 295 -2.19 3.43 15.07
N ALA A 296 -1.73 4.65 15.37
CA ALA A 296 -2.56 5.84 15.33
C ALA A 296 -3.11 6.13 13.93
N PHE A 297 -2.32 5.88 12.89
CA PHE A 297 -2.75 6.04 11.50
C PHE A 297 -3.85 5.04 11.14
N ALA A 298 -3.67 3.76 11.47
CA ALA A 298 -4.67 2.73 11.26
C ALA A 298 -5.96 3.03 12.03
N THR A 299 -5.86 3.41 13.31
CA THR A 299 -7.02 3.84 14.11
C THR A 299 -7.72 5.06 13.51
N ALA A 300 -6.98 6.06 13.03
CA ALA A 300 -7.59 7.23 12.39
C ALA A 300 -8.35 6.87 11.10
N ALA A 301 -7.82 5.93 10.32
CA ALA A 301 -8.48 5.43 9.12
C ALA A 301 -9.73 4.59 9.47
N ASP A 302 -9.64 3.74 10.48
CA ASP A 302 -10.78 2.93 10.93
C ASP A 302 -11.89 3.79 11.55
N ASP A 303 -11.54 4.79 12.35
CA ASP A 303 -12.51 5.72 12.92
C ASP A 303 -13.23 6.50 11.80
N ALA A 304 -12.53 6.88 10.73
CA ALA A 304 -13.14 7.47 9.55
C ALA A 304 -14.11 6.50 8.86
N ARG A 305 -13.75 5.22 8.72
CA ARG A 305 -14.66 4.16 8.24
C ARG A 305 -15.89 4.04 9.13
N ALA A 306 -15.74 3.98 10.45
CA ALA A 306 -16.84 3.81 11.40
C ALA A 306 -17.84 4.98 11.31
N VAL A 307 -17.36 6.22 11.18
CA VAL A 307 -18.24 7.38 10.95
C VAL A 307 -18.97 7.27 9.61
N ILE A 308 -18.31 6.78 8.55
CA ILE A 308 -18.94 6.55 7.24
C ILE A 308 -20.01 5.47 7.30
N GLU A 309 -19.75 4.38 8.02
CA GLU A 309 -20.71 3.31 8.27
C GLU A 309 -21.95 3.88 8.95
N PHE A 310 -21.76 4.58 10.07
CA PHE A 310 -22.84 5.17 10.85
C PHE A 310 -23.70 6.16 10.04
N VAL A 311 -23.07 7.06 9.29
CA VAL A 311 -23.78 8.07 8.47
C VAL A 311 -24.52 7.43 7.30
N HIS A 312 -24.02 6.33 6.74
CA HIS A 312 -24.66 5.64 5.63
C HIS A 312 -25.73 4.62 6.04
N GLU A 313 -25.76 4.21 7.31
CA GLU A 313 -26.85 3.45 7.89
C GLU A 313 -27.73 4.40 8.71
N PRO A 314 -28.64 5.17 8.09
CA PRO A 314 -29.32 6.26 8.79
C PRO A 314 -30.31 5.80 9.85
N ILE A 315 -30.51 4.48 10.03
CA ILE A 315 -31.47 3.89 10.97
C ILE A 315 -30.69 3.13 12.04
N HIS A 316 -30.82 3.57 13.29
CA HIS A 316 -30.19 2.96 14.49
C HIS A 316 -31.22 2.68 15.58
#